data_AF-A0A951XP61-F1
#
_entry.id   AF-A0A951XP61-F1
#
_cell.length_a   1.000
_cell.length_b   1.000
_cell.length_c   1.000
_cell.angle_alpha   90.00
_cell.angle_beta   90.00
_cell.angle_gamma   90.00
#
_symmetry.space_group_name_H-M   'P 1'
#
loop_
_entity.id
_entity.type
_entity.pdbx_description
1 polymer ?
#
loop_
_entity_poly.entity_id
_entity_poly.type
_entity_poly.pdbx_seq_one_letter_code
_entity_poly.pdbx_strand_id
1 'polypeptide(L)'
;MPLQDHEIIWRPSALVSDSTPAQNGGRMRFGAAIASGVKNNLLPDVSRAEREAGAVKWRKAFIHVASADDSPLLNARVFIDAPTAGDDFVVLVPGTASDTEDQIAGRAYGVGRLAEPLAADDDVAVVVGEHAAYATLQPFRVGDLVRIADRPATGGAGNEAFVTLTDVSWSGAEVTLAFTPALSTGFGTADTVVSSVIERAEIAAAIGNFVVTSALGTFDGADDGHAVAVARGTPDDAWLLTFTSASAFSVAGLASGAVGSGSIHADFAPLNPATGLPLFRFDMDAWGGTWVAGDTLSFVTAAAALSIWYRREVPAGAGSLDYTAASVAIQGESA
;
A
#
# COMPACT_ATOMS: atom_id res chain seq x y z
N MET A 1 -20.46 -2.46 6.85
CA MET A 1 -20.39 -1.80 8.18
C MET A 1 -19.17 -0.89 8.21
N PRO A 2 -19.03 0.06 9.16
CA PRO A 2 -17.81 0.87 9.24
C PRO A 2 -16.60 -0.03 9.46
N LEU A 3 -15.50 0.29 8.75
CA LEU A 3 -14.23 -0.39 8.87
C LEU A 3 -13.66 -0.20 10.29
N GLN A 4 -13.17 -1.26 10.89
CA GLN A 4 -12.57 -1.22 12.22
C GLN A 4 -11.04 -1.14 12.13
N ASP A 5 -10.39 -0.49 13.09
CA ASP A 5 -8.93 -0.31 13.09
C ASP A 5 -8.16 -1.63 12.95
N HIS A 6 -8.64 -2.71 13.56
CA HIS A 6 -8.00 -4.02 13.51
C HIS A 6 -8.13 -4.72 12.14
N GLU A 7 -8.97 -4.21 11.25
CA GLU A 7 -9.12 -4.69 9.88
C GLU A 7 -8.08 -4.07 8.95
N ILE A 8 -7.37 -3.00 9.36
CA ILE A 8 -6.23 -2.46 8.62
C ILE A 8 -4.95 -3.13 9.11
N ILE A 9 -4.39 -4.01 8.28
CA ILE A 9 -3.27 -4.88 8.68
C ILE A 9 -2.06 -4.62 7.79
N TRP A 10 -0.92 -4.32 8.41
CA TRP A 10 0.36 -4.36 7.71
C TRP A 10 0.79 -5.81 7.50
N ARG A 11 1.00 -6.22 6.25
CA ARG A 11 1.43 -7.57 5.90
C ARG A 11 2.82 -7.57 5.26
N PRO A 12 3.66 -8.59 5.55
CA PRO A 12 4.96 -8.70 4.92
C PRO A 12 4.84 -9.18 3.48
N SER A 13 5.89 -8.91 2.70
CA SER A 13 6.08 -9.47 1.37
C SER A 13 6.60 -10.90 1.40
N ALA A 14 6.55 -11.57 0.25
CA ALA A 14 6.95 -12.97 0.10
C ALA A 14 8.45 -13.20 0.35
N LEU A 15 9.27 -12.24 -0.08
CA LEU A 15 10.72 -12.24 0.06
C LEU A 15 11.11 -11.15 1.06
N VAL A 16 11.88 -11.54 2.08
CA VAL A 16 12.48 -10.66 3.08
C VAL A 16 13.86 -11.23 3.40
N SER A 17 14.91 -10.55 2.93
CA SER A 17 16.29 -11.02 3.11
C SER A 17 17.29 -9.87 3.19
N ASP A 18 18.25 -10.02 4.08
CA ASP A 18 19.42 -9.13 4.22
C ASP A 18 20.72 -9.77 3.70
N SER A 19 20.68 -11.04 3.29
CA SER A 19 21.86 -11.72 2.77
C SER A 19 22.15 -11.24 1.36
N THR A 20 23.38 -10.82 1.07
CA THR A 20 23.76 -10.33 -0.26
C THR A 20 23.80 -11.47 -1.31
N PRO A 21 23.15 -11.31 -2.49
CA PRO A 21 22.31 -10.17 -2.89
C PRO A 21 20.96 -10.19 -2.18
N ALA A 22 20.58 -9.05 -1.59
CA ALA A 22 19.30 -8.93 -0.88
C ALA A 22 18.14 -9.25 -1.81
N GLN A 23 17.16 -9.98 -1.31
CA GLN A 23 15.95 -10.35 -2.03
C GLN A 23 14.75 -9.95 -1.18
N ASN A 24 14.27 -8.73 -1.41
CA ASN A 24 13.06 -8.21 -0.78
C ASN A 24 11.95 -8.07 -1.82
N GLY A 25 10.70 -8.05 -1.35
CA GLY A 25 9.52 -7.83 -2.17
C GLY A 25 8.73 -9.08 -2.52
N GLY A 26 8.14 -9.10 -3.70
CA GLY A 26 7.18 -10.12 -4.12
C GLY A 26 5.79 -9.91 -3.53
N ARG A 27 4.98 -10.97 -3.60
CA ARG A 27 3.53 -10.97 -3.26
C ARG A 27 3.27 -10.84 -1.77
N MET A 28 2.09 -10.35 -1.41
CA MET A 28 1.64 -10.24 -0.01
C MET A 28 1.50 -11.61 0.66
N ARG A 29 1.91 -11.73 1.93
CA ARG A 29 1.68 -12.93 2.76
C ARG A 29 0.47 -12.76 3.67
N PHE A 30 -0.66 -13.35 3.31
CA PHE A 30 -1.93 -13.28 4.07
C PHE A 30 -1.88 -13.91 5.47
N GLY A 31 -1.02 -14.90 5.71
CA GLY A 31 -0.94 -15.59 7.01
C GLY A 31 -0.15 -14.84 8.10
N ALA A 32 0.43 -13.69 7.78
CA ALA A 32 1.31 -12.95 8.67
C ALA A 32 0.94 -11.47 8.76
N ALA A 33 1.24 -10.85 9.90
CA ALA A 33 1.10 -9.43 10.14
C ALA A 33 2.39 -8.86 10.72
N ILE A 34 2.75 -7.66 10.30
CA ILE A 34 3.82 -6.87 10.90
C ILE A 34 3.18 -6.04 12.01
N ALA A 35 3.36 -6.50 13.25
CA ALA A 35 2.91 -5.76 14.43
C ALA A 35 3.65 -4.42 14.55
N SER A 36 2.89 -3.35 14.81
CA SER A 36 3.41 -2.01 15.06
C SER A 36 4.18 -1.94 16.39
N GLY A 37 5.17 -1.05 16.47
CA GLY A 37 5.99 -0.83 17.66
C GLY A 37 6.95 -1.97 18.02
N VAL A 38 7.00 -3.04 17.23
CA VAL A 38 7.91 -4.17 17.45
C VAL A 38 9.24 -3.92 16.73
N LYS A 39 10.31 -3.84 17.52
CA LYS A 39 11.67 -3.66 17.00
C LYS A 39 12.03 -4.76 16.00
N ASN A 40 12.71 -4.38 14.91
CA ASN A 40 13.23 -5.26 13.87
C ASN A 40 12.17 -6.06 13.07
N ASN A 41 10.89 -5.74 13.22
CA ASN A 41 9.82 -6.51 12.57
C ASN A 41 9.64 -6.15 11.08
N LEU A 42 10.12 -4.99 10.65
CA LEU A 42 10.16 -4.56 9.25
C LEU A 42 11.61 -4.40 8.78
N LEU A 43 12.30 -3.40 9.31
CA LEU A 43 13.71 -3.09 9.00
C LEU A 43 14.62 -3.65 10.10
N PRO A 44 15.76 -4.27 9.75
CA PRO A 44 16.70 -4.82 10.72
C PRO A 44 17.49 -3.71 11.43
N ASP A 45 18.20 -4.11 12.49
CA ASP A 45 19.20 -3.24 13.14
C ASP A 45 20.28 -2.79 12.14
N VAL A 46 20.91 -1.65 12.46
CA VAL A 46 22.03 -1.11 11.69
C VAL A 46 23.32 -1.43 12.42
N SER A 47 24.18 -2.19 11.76
CA SER A 47 25.49 -2.55 12.29
C SER A 47 26.41 -1.34 12.36
N ARG A 48 27.45 -1.43 13.18
CA ARG A 48 28.49 -0.41 13.24
C ARG A 48 29.16 -0.18 11.87
N ALA A 49 29.41 -1.24 11.12
CA ALA A 49 30.01 -1.15 9.79
C ALA A 49 29.11 -0.38 8.80
N GLU A 50 27.79 -0.60 8.86
CA GLU A 50 26.82 0.14 8.04
C GLU A 50 26.76 1.62 8.42
N ARG A 51 26.90 1.97 9.71
CA ARG A 51 26.99 3.37 10.12
C ARG A 51 28.30 4.02 9.68
N GLU A 52 29.42 3.30 9.73
CA GLU A 52 30.71 3.83 9.29
C GLU A 52 30.74 4.05 7.77
N ALA A 53 30.19 3.12 6.98
CA ALA A 53 30.21 3.18 5.51
C ALA A 53 29.01 3.91 4.87
N GLY A 54 27.90 4.01 5.59
CA GLY A 54 26.59 4.30 5.03
C GLY A 54 25.91 3.05 4.45
N ALA A 55 24.59 3.02 4.47
CA ALA A 55 23.80 1.89 3.97
C ALA A 55 22.41 2.32 3.48
N VAL A 56 21.88 1.60 2.50
CA VAL A 56 20.48 1.70 2.08
C VAL A 56 19.84 0.33 2.28
N LYS A 57 18.71 0.29 2.98
CA LYS A 57 17.92 -0.92 3.21
C LYS A 57 16.52 -0.75 2.65
N TRP A 58 16.05 -1.77 1.93
CA TRP A 58 14.71 -1.82 1.40
C TRP A 58 13.87 -2.91 2.06
N ARG A 59 12.59 -2.59 2.27
CA ARG A 59 11.57 -3.54 2.69
C ARG A 59 10.27 -3.25 2.00
N LYS A 60 9.52 -4.30 1.69
CA LYS A 60 8.17 -4.18 1.16
C LYS A 60 7.17 -4.62 2.21
N ALA A 61 6.12 -3.84 2.38
CA ALA A 61 4.96 -4.20 3.17
C ALA A 61 3.69 -3.84 2.40
N PHE A 62 2.59 -4.44 2.82
CA PHE A 62 1.27 -4.22 2.25
C PHE A 62 0.34 -3.67 3.32
N ILE A 63 -0.38 -2.62 3.00
CA ILE A 63 -1.45 -2.09 3.83
C ILE A 63 -2.73 -2.75 3.38
N HIS A 64 -3.18 -3.78 4.10
CA HIS A 64 -4.29 -4.62 3.72
C HIS A 64 -5.56 -4.24 4.48
N VAL A 65 -6.60 -3.83 3.73
CA VAL A 65 -7.95 -3.57 4.22
C VAL A 65 -8.68 -4.91 4.30
N ALA A 66 -8.48 -5.59 5.42
CA ALA A 66 -8.96 -6.94 5.70
C ALA A 66 -10.40 -6.95 6.23
N SER A 67 -11.31 -6.22 5.59
CA SER A 67 -12.70 -6.10 6.06
C SER A 67 -13.43 -7.44 6.08
N ALA A 68 -14.16 -7.74 7.15
CA ALA A 68 -15.03 -8.92 7.22
C ALA A 68 -16.29 -8.79 6.34
N ASP A 69 -16.71 -7.57 6.04
CA ASP A 69 -17.90 -7.27 5.22
C ASP A 69 -17.53 -6.86 3.78
N ASP A 70 -16.27 -7.03 3.39
CA ASP A 70 -15.75 -6.57 2.10
C ASP A 70 -15.88 -5.03 1.90
N SER A 71 -16.04 -4.26 2.99
CA SER A 71 -16.08 -2.79 2.96
C SER A 71 -14.74 -2.23 2.48
N PRO A 72 -14.74 -1.30 1.50
CA PRO A 72 -13.52 -0.64 1.05
C PRO A 72 -13.07 0.47 2.00
N LEU A 73 -11.79 0.84 1.90
CA LEU A 73 -11.28 2.09 2.45
C LEU A 73 -11.25 3.15 1.34
N LEU A 74 -12.12 4.16 1.45
CA LEU A 74 -12.25 5.25 0.49
C LEU A 74 -11.29 6.40 0.83
N ASN A 75 -10.91 7.17 -0.19
CA ASN A 75 -10.07 8.37 -0.06
C ASN A 75 -8.81 8.13 0.79
N ALA A 76 -8.19 6.96 0.59
CA ALA A 76 -7.07 6.51 1.41
C ALA A 76 -5.83 7.39 1.19
N ARG A 77 -5.24 7.82 2.30
CA ARG A 77 -4.05 8.67 2.37
C ARG A 77 -3.00 7.97 3.21
N VAL A 78 -1.82 7.75 2.65
CA VAL A 78 -0.69 7.13 3.34
C VAL A 78 0.48 8.11 3.39
N PHE A 79 1.03 8.31 4.58
CA PHE A 79 2.11 9.26 4.79
C PHE A 79 2.98 8.85 5.99
N ILE A 80 4.19 9.39 6.04
CA ILE A 80 5.05 9.26 7.22
C ILE A 80 4.55 10.27 8.25
N ASP A 81 4.11 9.80 9.41
CA ASP A 81 3.50 10.60 10.47
C ASP A 81 4.52 11.09 11.51
N ALA A 82 5.63 10.36 11.66
CA ALA A 82 6.77 10.83 12.42
C ALA A 82 8.07 10.36 11.73
N PRO A 83 9.05 11.26 11.54
CA PRO A 83 10.37 10.87 11.07
C PRO A 83 11.14 10.06 12.12
N THR A 84 12.25 9.49 11.70
CA THR A 84 13.28 8.92 12.59
C THR A 84 13.87 10.01 13.49
N ALA A 85 14.41 9.60 14.64
CA ALA A 85 15.07 10.52 15.58
C ALA A 85 16.61 10.55 15.40
N GLY A 86 17.15 9.64 14.59
CA GLY A 86 18.58 9.57 14.28
C GLY A 86 18.96 10.25 12.99
N ASP A 87 20.22 10.09 12.60
CA ASP A 87 20.74 10.64 11.33
C ASP A 87 20.24 9.86 10.11
N ASP A 88 19.63 8.68 10.33
CA ASP A 88 18.98 7.90 9.28
C ASP A 88 17.60 8.46 8.94
N PHE A 89 17.11 8.19 7.75
CA PHE A 89 15.77 8.60 7.34
C PHE A 89 15.05 7.50 6.56
N VAL A 90 13.72 7.61 6.51
CA VAL A 90 12.85 6.70 5.74
C VAL A 90 12.08 7.49 4.68
N VAL A 91 11.97 6.93 3.49
CA VAL A 91 11.00 7.34 2.47
C VAL A 91 10.16 6.14 2.03
N LEU A 92 8.96 6.42 1.55
CA LEU A 92 8.03 5.45 1.00
C LEU A 92 8.06 5.50 -0.53
N VAL A 93 7.93 4.36 -1.18
CA VAL A 93 7.78 4.26 -2.64
C VAL A 93 6.61 3.32 -2.94
N PRO A 94 5.57 3.75 -3.68
CA PRO A 94 4.53 2.85 -4.12
C PRO A 94 5.12 1.71 -4.96
N GLY A 95 4.75 0.46 -4.63
CA GLY A 95 5.16 -0.72 -5.38
C GLY A 95 4.00 -1.34 -6.17
N THR A 96 4.29 -2.42 -6.89
CA THR A 96 3.27 -3.27 -7.51
C THR A 96 2.95 -4.49 -6.63
N ALA A 97 1.95 -5.29 -6.98
CA ALA A 97 1.61 -6.49 -6.22
C ALA A 97 2.76 -7.51 -6.10
N SER A 98 3.67 -7.56 -7.10
CA SER A 98 4.68 -8.62 -7.21
C SER A 98 6.11 -8.14 -7.42
N ASP A 99 6.36 -6.84 -7.55
CA ASP A 99 7.72 -6.33 -7.76
C ASP A 99 8.68 -6.75 -6.64
N THR A 100 9.92 -6.98 -7.05
CA THR A 100 11.08 -7.24 -6.19
C THR A 100 12.00 -6.01 -6.13
N GLU A 101 12.96 -6.02 -5.21
CA GLU A 101 13.81 -4.87 -4.90
C GLU A 101 14.58 -4.32 -6.12
N ASP A 102 14.93 -5.18 -7.07
CA ASP A 102 15.57 -4.83 -8.34
C ASP A 102 14.63 -4.17 -9.37
N GLN A 103 13.32 -4.16 -9.10
CA GLN A 103 12.26 -3.69 -9.99
C GLN A 103 11.58 -2.41 -9.48
N ILE A 104 12.09 -1.81 -8.39
CA ILE A 104 11.51 -0.58 -7.82
C ILE A 104 11.65 0.56 -8.84
N ALA A 105 10.51 1.05 -9.32
CA ALA A 105 10.44 2.10 -10.34
C ALA A 105 9.67 3.36 -9.89
N GLY A 106 9.04 3.33 -8.71
CA GLY A 106 8.25 4.44 -8.18
C GLY A 106 9.10 5.60 -7.64
N ARG A 107 8.48 6.76 -7.45
CA ARG A 107 9.10 7.90 -6.77
C ARG A 107 9.02 7.77 -5.25
N ALA A 108 9.91 8.49 -4.56
CA ALA A 108 9.88 8.64 -3.11
C ALA A 108 8.76 9.60 -2.65
N TYR A 109 8.23 9.30 -1.48
CA TYR A 109 7.38 10.12 -0.62
C TYR A 109 8.04 10.18 0.75
N GLY A 110 8.10 11.36 1.37
CA GLY A 110 8.90 11.60 2.56
C GLY A 110 8.22 12.55 3.54
N VAL A 111 9.00 12.93 4.54
CA VAL A 111 8.62 13.87 5.60
C VAL A 111 9.76 14.84 5.84
N GLY A 112 9.44 16.06 6.28
CA GLY A 112 10.39 17.03 6.78
C GLY A 112 9.81 17.80 7.95
N ARG A 113 10.61 18.71 8.50
CA ARG A 113 10.21 19.56 9.63
C ARG A 113 10.03 20.99 9.18
N LEU A 114 9.04 21.66 9.76
CA LEU A 114 8.79 23.06 9.46
C LEU A 114 9.96 23.94 9.95
N ALA A 115 10.54 24.73 9.04
CA ALA A 115 11.70 25.57 9.33
C ALA A 115 11.32 26.87 10.06
N GLU A 116 10.20 27.47 9.67
CA GLU A 116 9.69 28.74 10.17
C GLU A 116 8.19 28.63 10.51
N PRO A 117 7.70 29.28 11.57
CA PRO A 117 6.31 29.16 11.98
C PRO A 117 5.37 29.69 10.88
N LEU A 118 4.21 29.06 10.74
CA LEU A 118 3.16 29.46 9.81
C LEU A 118 2.00 30.11 10.57
N ALA A 119 1.40 31.12 9.97
CA ALA A 119 0.16 31.75 10.41
C ALA A 119 -1.04 31.20 9.63
N ALA A 120 -2.25 31.56 10.08
CA ALA A 120 -3.43 31.43 9.22
C ALA A 120 -3.26 32.33 7.99
N ASP A 121 -3.87 31.92 6.88
CA ASP A 121 -3.78 32.52 5.54
C ASP A 121 -2.41 32.42 4.84
N ASP A 122 -1.40 31.81 5.47
CA ASP A 122 -0.14 31.48 4.78
C ASP A 122 -0.36 30.37 3.73
N ASP A 123 0.30 30.52 2.58
CA ASP A 123 0.24 29.61 1.44
C ASP A 123 1.63 29.11 0.98
N VAL A 124 2.68 29.42 1.76
CA VAL A 124 4.05 28.99 1.52
C VAL A 124 4.69 28.50 2.82
N ALA A 125 5.34 27.34 2.77
CA ALA A 125 6.12 26.80 3.88
C ALA A 125 7.56 26.52 3.46
N VAL A 126 8.50 26.79 4.36
CA VAL A 126 9.88 26.33 4.25
C VAL A 126 10.04 25.10 5.14
N VAL A 127 10.49 23.99 4.55
CA VAL A 127 10.64 22.70 5.20
C VAL A 127 12.09 22.27 5.12
N VAL A 128 12.65 21.85 6.26
CA VAL A 128 13.94 21.19 6.30
C VAL A 128 13.71 19.70 6.08
N GLY A 129 14.23 19.16 4.97
CA GLY A 129 14.22 17.73 4.73
C GLY A 129 15.08 17.01 5.77
N GLU A 130 14.73 15.77 6.12
CA GLU A 130 15.46 14.97 7.13
C GLU A 130 16.95 14.80 6.79
N HIS A 131 17.32 14.85 5.49
CA HIS A 131 18.69 14.64 5.07
C HIS A 131 19.00 15.31 3.73
N ALA A 132 20.28 15.60 3.46
CA ALA A 132 20.75 16.18 2.19
C ALA A 132 20.39 15.33 0.96
N ALA A 133 20.21 14.02 1.14
CA ALA A 133 19.77 13.10 0.09
C ALA A 133 18.33 13.39 -0.41
N TYR A 134 17.50 14.11 0.36
CA TYR A 134 16.15 14.51 -0.06
C TYR A 134 16.16 15.36 -1.33
N ALA A 135 17.18 16.18 -1.54
CA ALA A 135 17.31 16.98 -2.77
C ALA A 135 17.44 16.11 -4.03
N THR A 136 17.97 14.89 -3.89
CA THR A 136 18.08 13.92 -4.98
C THR A 136 16.82 13.08 -5.13
N LEU A 137 16.22 12.66 -4.01
CA LEU A 137 15.00 11.83 -4.02
C LEU A 137 13.74 12.62 -4.40
N GLN A 138 13.73 13.92 -4.11
CA GLN A 138 12.64 14.87 -4.36
C GLN A 138 11.26 14.31 -3.96
N PRO A 139 11.05 14.02 -2.65
CA PRO A 139 9.80 13.44 -2.18
C PRO A 139 8.59 14.37 -2.32
N PHE A 140 8.81 15.68 -2.30
CA PHE A 140 7.79 16.69 -2.57
C PHE A 140 7.84 17.12 -4.04
N ARG A 141 6.68 17.13 -4.71
CA ARG A 141 6.53 17.56 -6.10
C ARG A 141 5.26 18.39 -6.29
N VAL A 142 5.27 19.27 -7.28
CA VAL A 142 4.08 20.05 -7.67
C VAL A 142 2.92 19.10 -7.99
N GLY A 143 1.74 19.40 -7.45
CA GLY A 143 0.53 18.58 -7.56
C GLY A 143 0.34 17.57 -6.42
N ASP A 144 1.33 17.39 -5.54
CA ASP A 144 1.19 16.48 -4.41
C ASP A 144 0.23 17.05 -3.36
N LEU A 145 -0.64 16.20 -2.82
CA LEU A 145 -1.22 16.45 -1.51
C LEU A 145 -0.13 16.33 -0.44
N VAL A 146 -0.06 17.32 0.43
CA VAL A 146 0.85 17.39 1.57
C VAL A 146 0.05 17.58 2.84
N ARG A 147 0.48 16.86 3.87
CA ARG A 147 -0.02 17.01 5.23
C ARG A 147 0.92 17.92 6.01
N ILE A 148 0.36 18.91 6.71
CA ILE A 148 1.06 19.75 7.70
C ILE A 148 0.39 19.49 9.05
N ALA A 149 1.15 19.07 10.05
CA ALA A 149 0.57 18.62 11.31
C ALA A 149 1.51 18.84 12.51
N ASP A 150 0.97 19.34 13.62
CA ASP A 150 1.65 19.47 14.93
C ASP A 150 1.10 18.49 15.99
N ARG A 151 0.24 17.56 15.57
CA ARG A 151 -0.32 16.50 16.42
C ARG A 151 0.64 15.31 16.57
N PRO A 152 0.66 14.63 17.73
CA PRO A 152 1.46 13.43 17.91
C PRO A 152 1.05 12.27 17.01
N ALA A 153 2.04 11.48 16.56
CA ALA A 153 1.81 10.31 15.71
C ALA A 153 1.09 9.14 16.42
N THR A 154 0.99 9.18 17.74
CA THR A 154 0.19 8.22 18.54
C THR A 154 -1.29 8.60 18.60
N GLY A 155 -1.70 9.66 17.90
CA GLY A 155 -2.97 10.34 18.13
C GLY A 155 -2.90 11.26 19.36
N GLY A 156 -3.78 12.26 19.39
CA GLY A 156 -3.79 13.28 20.43
C GLY A 156 -4.30 14.63 19.92
N ALA A 157 -4.24 15.64 20.78
CA ALA A 157 -4.54 17.02 20.41
C ALA A 157 -3.47 17.60 19.49
N GLY A 158 -3.88 18.54 18.65
CA GLY A 158 -3.05 19.22 17.66
C GLY A 158 -3.86 19.52 16.39
N ASN A 159 -3.25 20.27 15.49
CA ASN A 159 -3.76 20.70 14.21
C ASN A 159 -3.26 19.78 13.10
N GLU A 160 -4.05 19.70 12.03
CA GLU A 160 -3.74 18.92 10.84
C GLU A 160 -4.41 19.61 9.64
N ALA A 161 -3.61 19.88 8.61
CA ALA A 161 -4.07 20.47 7.37
C ALA A 161 -3.57 19.63 6.19
N PHE A 162 -4.40 19.55 5.15
CA PHE A 162 -4.05 18.95 3.87
C PHE A 162 -4.12 20.03 2.79
N VAL A 163 -3.01 20.24 2.10
CA VAL A 163 -2.84 21.26 1.07
C VAL A 163 -2.21 20.64 -0.17
N THR A 164 -2.51 21.17 -1.36
CA THR A 164 -1.94 20.70 -2.62
C THR A 164 -0.80 21.62 -3.04
N LEU A 165 0.37 21.06 -3.34
CA LEU A 165 1.53 21.85 -3.76
C LEU A 165 1.33 22.47 -5.14
N THR A 166 1.54 23.77 -5.24
CA THR A 166 1.47 24.56 -6.48
C THR A 166 2.86 24.89 -7.03
N ASP A 167 3.86 24.98 -6.15
CA ASP A 167 5.28 25.15 -6.53
C ASP A 167 6.20 24.45 -5.52
N VAL A 168 7.35 23.97 -6.00
CA VAL A 168 8.37 23.29 -5.19
C VAL A 168 9.76 23.74 -5.62
N SER A 169 10.49 24.38 -4.71
CA SER A 169 11.85 24.88 -4.95
C SER A 169 12.82 24.33 -3.90
N TRP A 170 13.88 23.68 -4.35
CA TRP A 170 14.91 23.10 -3.49
C TRP A 170 16.12 24.02 -3.36
N SER A 171 16.60 24.22 -2.13
CA SER A 171 17.83 24.94 -1.81
C SER A 171 18.65 24.12 -0.80
N GLY A 172 19.50 23.23 -1.31
CA GLY A 172 20.23 22.29 -0.45
C GLY A 172 19.28 21.32 0.26
N ALA A 173 19.32 21.29 1.59
CA ALA A 173 18.45 20.44 2.41
C ALA A 173 17.07 21.07 2.70
N GLU A 174 16.89 22.36 2.37
CA GLU A 174 15.62 23.05 2.52
C GLU A 174 14.80 22.96 1.23
N VAL A 175 13.48 22.92 1.40
CA VAL A 175 12.52 23.00 0.31
C VAL A 175 11.46 24.04 0.64
N THR A 176 11.25 24.97 -0.28
CA THR A 176 10.14 25.92 -0.25
C THR A 176 8.96 25.30 -1.00
N LEU A 177 7.83 25.22 -0.32
CA LEU A 177 6.59 24.60 -0.79
C LEU A 177 5.51 25.68 -0.85
N ALA A 178 5.11 26.08 -2.05
CA ALA A 178 3.89 26.87 -2.22
C ALA A 178 2.70 25.92 -2.39
N PHE A 179 1.54 26.27 -1.84
CA PHE A 179 0.40 25.37 -1.81
C PHE A 179 -0.96 26.09 -1.84
N THR A 180 -2.00 25.32 -2.12
CA THR A 180 -3.40 25.76 -2.07
C THR A 180 -4.27 24.68 -1.43
N PRO A 181 -5.32 25.04 -0.66
CA PRO A 181 -5.65 26.39 -0.19
C PRO A 181 -4.64 26.91 0.83
N ALA A 182 -4.69 28.21 1.12
CA ALA A 182 -4.00 28.79 2.27
C ALA A 182 -4.48 28.17 3.59
N LEU A 183 -3.64 28.22 4.62
CA LEU A 183 -3.91 27.57 5.90
C LEU A 183 -5.06 28.25 6.66
N SER A 184 -5.90 27.44 7.31
CA SER A 184 -6.96 27.94 8.20
C SER A 184 -6.48 28.23 9.62
N THR A 185 -5.31 27.71 9.99
CA THR A 185 -4.68 27.87 11.31
C THR A 185 -3.17 27.93 11.18
N GLY A 186 -2.50 28.54 12.16
CA GLY A 186 -1.05 28.56 12.23
C GLY A 186 -0.46 27.26 12.80
N PHE A 187 0.84 27.07 12.56
CA PHE A 187 1.64 25.93 13.00
C PHE A 187 2.99 26.42 13.57
N GLY A 188 3.36 25.94 14.75
CA GLY A 188 4.68 26.21 15.35
C GLY A 188 5.75 25.24 14.82
N THR A 189 7.04 25.55 14.98
CA THR A 189 8.11 24.71 14.41
C THR A 189 8.49 23.49 15.26
N ALA A 190 8.20 23.49 16.56
CA ALA A 190 8.73 22.49 17.50
C ALA A 190 8.30 21.05 17.15
N ASP A 191 7.01 20.88 16.85
CA ASP A 191 6.39 19.57 16.64
C ASP A 191 5.83 19.40 15.22
N THR A 192 5.90 20.43 14.37
CA THR A 192 5.27 20.38 13.04
C THR A 192 6.08 19.56 12.05
N VAL A 193 5.44 18.52 11.53
CA VAL A 193 5.91 17.71 10.41
C VAL A 193 5.14 18.05 9.14
N VAL A 194 5.84 17.97 8.02
CA VAL A 194 5.29 18.17 6.68
C VAL A 194 5.56 16.92 5.85
N SER A 195 4.51 16.23 5.40
CA SER A 195 4.62 14.91 4.77
C SER A 195 3.93 14.88 3.41
N SER A 196 4.62 14.39 2.38
CA SER A 196 3.99 14.10 1.09
C SER A 196 3.06 12.89 1.22
N VAL A 197 1.87 12.95 0.64
CA VAL A 197 0.81 11.94 0.81
C VAL A 197 0.67 11.06 -0.43
N ILE A 198 0.63 9.75 -0.23
CA ILE A 198 0.24 8.79 -1.25
C ILE A 198 -1.29 8.66 -1.21
N GLU A 199 -1.95 9.09 -2.26
CA GLU A 199 -3.42 9.05 -2.38
C GLU A 199 -3.89 7.82 -3.16
N ARG A 200 -4.99 7.22 -2.71
CA ARG A 200 -5.77 6.22 -3.43
C ARG A 200 -7.25 6.56 -3.27
N ALA A 201 -7.98 6.59 -4.38
CA ALA A 201 -9.42 6.80 -4.35
C ALA A 201 -10.12 5.71 -3.50
N GLU A 202 -9.61 4.49 -3.59
CA GLU A 202 -10.16 3.33 -2.91
C GLU A 202 -9.07 2.26 -2.72
N ILE A 203 -9.15 1.52 -1.62
CA ILE A 203 -8.47 0.24 -1.41
C ILE A 203 -9.54 -0.82 -1.13
N ALA A 204 -9.79 -1.66 -2.13
CA ALA A 204 -10.82 -2.70 -2.13
C ALA A 204 -10.32 -3.94 -2.85
N ALA A 205 -10.89 -5.11 -2.53
CA ALA A 205 -10.68 -6.27 -3.36
C ALA A 205 -11.58 -6.14 -4.60
N ALA A 206 -11.04 -6.54 -5.74
CA ALA A 206 -11.76 -6.45 -7.00
C ALA A 206 -11.64 -7.76 -7.78
N ILE A 207 -12.66 -8.03 -8.58
CA ILE A 207 -12.67 -9.08 -9.60
C ILE A 207 -13.23 -8.49 -10.88
N GLY A 208 -12.65 -8.83 -12.02
CA GLY A 208 -13.09 -8.27 -13.29
C GLY A 208 -12.26 -8.71 -14.49
N ASN A 209 -12.39 -7.95 -15.58
CA ASN A 209 -11.79 -8.27 -16.88
C ASN A 209 -12.16 -9.67 -17.38
N PHE A 210 -13.43 -10.04 -17.21
CA PHE A 210 -13.96 -11.31 -17.70
C PHE A 210 -13.89 -11.39 -19.22
N VAL A 211 -13.30 -12.47 -19.72
CA VAL A 211 -13.24 -12.79 -21.15
C VAL A 211 -13.71 -14.23 -21.34
N VAL A 212 -14.82 -14.39 -22.05
CA VAL A 212 -15.39 -15.69 -22.40
C VAL A 212 -14.86 -16.14 -23.75
N THR A 213 -14.34 -17.36 -23.82
CA THR A 213 -14.06 -18.07 -25.06
C THR A 213 -14.99 -19.27 -25.15
N SER A 214 -16.16 -19.06 -25.76
CA SER A 214 -17.16 -20.08 -26.05
C SER A 214 -17.98 -19.65 -27.27
N ALA A 215 -18.54 -20.61 -27.99
CA ALA A 215 -19.46 -20.32 -29.08
C ALA A 215 -20.84 -19.83 -28.59
N LEU A 216 -21.33 -20.36 -27.47
CA LEU A 216 -22.69 -20.13 -26.97
C LEU A 216 -22.76 -19.90 -25.45
N GLY A 217 -21.68 -20.10 -24.70
CA GLY A 217 -21.61 -19.82 -23.28
C GLY A 217 -21.53 -18.33 -23.00
N THR A 218 -22.23 -17.87 -21.98
CA THR A 218 -22.17 -16.48 -21.50
C THR A 218 -21.91 -16.45 -20.02
N PHE A 219 -21.16 -15.46 -19.57
CA PHE A 219 -20.90 -15.21 -18.16
C PHE A 219 -21.23 -13.76 -17.85
N ASP A 220 -22.06 -13.54 -16.84
CA ASP A 220 -22.33 -12.21 -16.31
C ASP A 220 -21.57 -12.04 -15.00
N GLY A 221 -20.55 -11.18 -15.04
CA GLY A 221 -19.80 -10.76 -13.85
C GLY A 221 -19.99 -9.29 -13.51
N ALA A 222 -20.96 -8.62 -14.13
CA ALA A 222 -21.22 -7.18 -13.94
C ALA A 222 -22.38 -6.92 -12.98
N ASP A 223 -23.38 -7.81 -12.95
CA ASP A 223 -24.49 -7.69 -12.00
C ASP A 223 -23.99 -7.97 -10.56
N ASP A 224 -24.55 -7.19 -9.63
CA ASP A 224 -24.14 -7.21 -8.23
C ASP A 224 -24.33 -8.59 -7.60
N GLY A 225 -23.28 -9.12 -6.99
CA GLY A 225 -23.27 -10.45 -6.36
C GLY A 225 -22.90 -11.61 -7.28
N HIS A 226 -22.97 -11.48 -8.61
CA HIS A 226 -22.64 -12.59 -9.52
C HIS A 226 -21.16 -12.98 -9.49
N ALA A 227 -20.27 -11.99 -9.32
CA ALA A 227 -18.85 -12.23 -9.12
C ALA A 227 -18.29 -11.30 -8.04
N VAL A 228 -17.78 -11.87 -6.95
CA VAL A 228 -17.33 -11.09 -5.79
C VAL A 228 -15.94 -11.52 -5.36
N ALA A 229 -15.03 -10.56 -5.21
CA ALA A 229 -13.76 -10.76 -4.54
C ALA A 229 -13.93 -10.58 -3.02
N VAL A 230 -13.29 -11.43 -2.22
CA VAL A 230 -13.33 -11.34 -0.75
C VAL A 230 -12.12 -10.58 -0.25
N ALA A 231 -12.32 -9.46 0.45
CA ALA A 231 -11.26 -8.55 0.93
C ALA A 231 -10.15 -9.31 1.66
N ARG A 232 -10.52 -10.24 2.53
CA ARG A 232 -9.58 -11.01 3.35
C ARG A 232 -8.93 -12.21 2.67
N GLY A 233 -9.43 -12.61 1.50
CA GLY A 233 -9.03 -13.86 0.84
C GLY A 233 -8.41 -13.67 -0.55
N THR A 234 -8.64 -12.54 -1.20
CA THR A 234 -8.30 -12.35 -2.61
C THR A 234 -6.88 -11.85 -2.80
N PRO A 235 -5.97 -12.61 -3.46
CA PRO A 235 -4.70 -12.09 -3.95
C PRO A 235 -4.86 -11.36 -5.28
N ASP A 236 -3.89 -10.54 -5.66
CA ASP A 236 -3.71 -10.15 -7.06
C ASP A 236 -3.35 -11.39 -7.90
N ASP A 237 -4.19 -11.83 -8.83
CA ASP A 237 -3.84 -12.93 -9.73
C ASP A 237 -4.64 -12.87 -11.04
N ALA A 238 -4.15 -13.62 -12.04
CA ALA A 238 -4.88 -13.87 -13.27
C ALA A 238 -5.37 -15.32 -13.26
N TRP A 239 -6.63 -15.52 -13.60
CA TRP A 239 -7.31 -16.80 -13.45
C TRP A 239 -7.77 -17.33 -14.79
N LEU A 240 -7.71 -18.65 -14.93
CA LEU A 240 -8.28 -19.39 -16.05
C LEU A 240 -9.20 -20.48 -15.53
N LEU A 241 -10.47 -20.37 -15.89
CA LEU A 241 -11.46 -21.43 -15.76
C LEU A 241 -11.58 -22.17 -17.09
N THR A 242 -11.56 -23.50 -17.06
CA THR A 242 -11.72 -24.36 -18.23
C THR A 242 -12.86 -25.35 -18.01
N PHE A 243 -13.84 -25.35 -18.91
CA PHE A 243 -14.93 -26.31 -18.90
C PHE A 243 -14.41 -27.71 -19.25
N THR A 244 -14.77 -28.70 -18.44
CA THR A 244 -14.46 -30.13 -18.63
C THR A 244 -15.65 -30.90 -19.18
N SER A 245 -16.84 -30.32 -19.13
CA SER A 245 -18.09 -30.80 -19.73
C SER A 245 -19.01 -29.62 -20.05
N ALA A 246 -20.26 -29.88 -20.42
CA ALA A 246 -21.25 -28.83 -20.64
C ALA A 246 -21.66 -28.08 -19.35
N SER A 247 -21.30 -28.60 -18.17
CA SER A 247 -21.69 -28.00 -16.89
C SER A 247 -20.56 -27.93 -15.86
N ALA A 248 -19.50 -28.73 -15.99
CA ALA A 248 -18.41 -28.80 -15.01
C ALA A 248 -17.17 -28.06 -15.51
N PHE A 249 -16.41 -27.47 -14.60
CA PHE A 249 -15.18 -26.72 -14.90
C PHE A 249 -14.11 -26.87 -13.82
N SER A 250 -12.87 -26.54 -14.15
CA SER A 250 -11.75 -26.37 -13.21
C SER A 250 -11.16 -24.97 -13.30
N VAL A 251 -10.57 -24.47 -12.21
CA VAL A 251 -9.98 -23.13 -12.15
C VAL A 251 -8.54 -23.18 -11.64
N ALA A 252 -7.67 -22.42 -12.30
CA ALA A 252 -6.30 -22.21 -11.86
C ALA A 252 -5.89 -20.73 -11.97
N GLY A 253 -5.17 -20.23 -10.97
CA GLY A 253 -4.50 -18.94 -11.01
C GLY A 253 -3.09 -19.06 -11.59
N LEU A 254 -2.61 -18.00 -12.24
CA LEU A 254 -1.26 -17.93 -12.78
C LEU A 254 -0.20 -18.12 -11.68
N ALA A 255 -0.42 -17.54 -10.50
CA ALA A 255 0.45 -17.71 -9.35
C ALA A 255 -0.11 -18.67 -8.30
N SER A 256 -1.43 -18.69 -8.09
CA SER A 256 -2.06 -19.57 -7.10
C SER A 256 -2.11 -21.04 -7.53
N GLY A 257 -1.94 -21.35 -8.82
CA GLY A 257 -2.08 -22.71 -9.34
C GLY A 257 -3.53 -23.19 -9.30
N ALA A 258 -3.76 -24.51 -9.32
CA ALA A 258 -5.11 -25.07 -9.28
C ALA A 258 -5.80 -24.79 -7.93
N VAL A 259 -7.00 -24.19 -7.99
CA VAL A 259 -7.75 -23.78 -6.79
C VAL A 259 -9.08 -24.52 -6.59
N GLY A 260 -9.52 -25.28 -7.59
CA GLY A 260 -10.67 -26.17 -7.45
C GLY A 260 -11.40 -26.46 -8.75
N SER A 261 -12.52 -27.15 -8.62
CA SER A 261 -13.47 -27.45 -9.68
C SER A 261 -14.89 -27.15 -9.23
N GLY A 262 -15.73 -26.75 -10.17
CA GLY A 262 -17.12 -26.35 -9.91
C GLY A 262 -18.07 -26.80 -11.01
N SER A 263 -19.31 -26.34 -10.90
CA SER A 263 -20.38 -26.60 -11.86
C SER A 263 -21.24 -25.35 -12.00
N ILE A 264 -21.81 -25.11 -13.18
CA ILE A 264 -22.70 -23.96 -13.43
C ILE A 264 -24.02 -24.01 -12.62
N HIS A 265 -24.32 -25.14 -12.00
CA HIS A 265 -25.54 -25.36 -11.21
C HIS A 265 -25.37 -25.11 -9.70
N ALA A 266 -24.25 -24.53 -9.27
CA ALA A 266 -23.99 -24.24 -7.87
C ALA A 266 -22.98 -23.11 -7.72
N ASP A 267 -23.07 -22.39 -6.62
CA ASP A 267 -22.08 -21.35 -6.28
C ASP A 267 -20.67 -21.96 -6.20
N PHE A 268 -19.69 -21.19 -6.68
CA PHE A 268 -18.30 -21.59 -6.68
C PHE A 268 -17.46 -20.59 -5.88
N ALA A 269 -16.89 -21.06 -4.76
CA ALA A 269 -16.12 -20.23 -3.83
C ALA A 269 -14.84 -20.96 -3.37
N PRO A 270 -13.80 -21.04 -4.24
CA PRO A 270 -12.56 -21.75 -3.91
C PRO A 270 -11.83 -21.06 -2.76
N LEU A 271 -11.30 -21.84 -1.82
CA LEU A 271 -10.68 -21.30 -0.61
C LEU A 271 -9.21 -20.90 -0.82
N ASN A 272 -8.82 -19.77 -0.24
CA ASN A 272 -7.43 -19.40 -0.08
C ASN A 272 -6.82 -20.25 1.05
N PRO A 273 -5.80 -21.08 0.77
CA PRO A 273 -5.20 -21.96 1.77
C PRO A 273 -4.52 -21.21 2.93
N ALA A 274 -4.12 -19.95 2.73
CA ALA A 274 -3.48 -19.15 3.76
C ALA A 274 -4.46 -18.56 4.78
N THR A 275 -5.73 -18.39 4.41
CA THR A 275 -6.73 -17.72 5.26
C THR A 275 -7.95 -18.58 5.59
N GLY A 276 -8.19 -19.64 4.81
CA GLY A 276 -9.41 -20.45 4.91
C GLY A 276 -10.68 -19.73 4.41
N LEU A 277 -10.54 -18.55 3.82
CA LEU A 277 -11.63 -17.76 3.26
C LEU A 277 -11.63 -17.87 1.73
N PRO A 278 -12.78 -17.65 1.04
CA PRO A 278 -12.81 -17.72 -0.41
C PRO A 278 -11.84 -16.73 -1.08
N LEU A 279 -11.26 -17.14 -2.21
CA LEU A 279 -10.48 -16.28 -3.10
C LEU A 279 -11.40 -15.31 -3.86
N PHE A 280 -12.56 -15.81 -4.27
CA PHE A 280 -13.66 -15.10 -4.91
C PHE A 280 -14.90 -16.00 -4.83
N ARG A 281 -16.07 -15.46 -5.21
CA ARG A 281 -17.33 -16.19 -5.29
C ARG A 281 -17.94 -15.95 -6.66
N PHE A 282 -18.45 -17.01 -7.29
CA PHE A 282 -19.38 -16.94 -8.40
C PHE A 282 -20.72 -17.50 -7.96
N ASP A 283 -21.78 -16.75 -8.23
CA ASP A 283 -23.15 -17.20 -8.06
C ASP A 283 -23.54 -18.16 -9.20
N MET A 284 -24.43 -19.12 -8.94
CA MET A 284 -24.93 -20.01 -9.99
C MET A 284 -25.68 -19.26 -11.11
N ASP A 285 -26.30 -18.11 -10.82
CA ASP A 285 -27.07 -17.32 -11.78
C ASP A 285 -26.18 -16.47 -12.70
N ALA A 286 -24.86 -16.38 -12.42
CA ALA A 286 -23.87 -15.75 -13.28
C ALA A 286 -23.67 -16.50 -14.62
N TRP A 287 -24.10 -17.76 -14.70
CA TRP A 287 -23.92 -18.62 -15.87
C TRP A 287 -25.13 -18.55 -16.81
N GLY A 288 -24.86 -18.34 -18.09
CA GLY A 288 -25.87 -18.41 -19.14
C GLY A 288 -25.42 -19.19 -20.36
N GLY A 289 -26.34 -19.38 -21.30
CA GLY A 289 -26.07 -19.99 -22.59
C GLY A 289 -25.78 -21.49 -22.52
N THR A 290 -24.92 -21.98 -23.41
CA THR A 290 -24.55 -23.42 -23.47
C THR A 290 -23.05 -23.56 -23.61
N TRP A 291 -22.45 -24.29 -22.67
CA TRP A 291 -21.01 -24.53 -22.60
C TRP A 291 -20.65 -25.91 -23.15
N VAL A 292 -19.40 -26.07 -23.58
CA VAL A 292 -18.82 -27.36 -23.95
C VAL A 292 -17.44 -27.54 -23.34
N ALA A 293 -16.97 -28.79 -23.26
CA ALA A 293 -15.61 -29.08 -22.81
C ALA A 293 -14.59 -28.35 -23.70
N GLY A 294 -13.66 -27.63 -23.07
CA GLY A 294 -12.65 -26.81 -23.74
C GLY A 294 -12.98 -25.31 -23.80
N ASP A 295 -14.23 -24.90 -23.53
CA ASP A 295 -14.55 -23.48 -23.36
C ASP A 295 -13.85 -22.90 -22.13
N THR A 296 -13.57 -21.59 -22.16
CA THR A 296 -12.85 -20.93 -21.07
C THR A 296 -13.46 -19.60 -20.65
N LEU A 297 -13.18 -19.23 -19.40
CA LEU A 297 -13.40 -17.91 -18.83
C LEU A 297 -12.09 -17.46 -18.18
N SER A 298 -11.52 -16.35 -18.63
CA SER A 298 -10.38 -15.71 -17.95
C SER A 298 -10.80 -14.42 -17.27
N PHE A 299 -10.19 -14.12 -16.13
CA PHE A 299 -10.47 -12.93 -15.34
C PHE A 299 -9.26 -12.59 -14.44
N VAL A 300 -9.28 -11.41 -13.82
CA VAL A 300 -8.25 -11.02 -12.84
C VAL A 300 -8.89 -10.66 -11.52
N THR A 301 -8.11 -10.80 -10.46
CA THR A 301 -8.43 -10.26 -9.15
C THR A 301 -7.37 -9.26 -8.70
N ALA A 302 -7.79 -8.31 -7.87
CA ALA A 302 -6.90 -7.41 -7.14
C ALA A 302 -7.16 -7.57 -5.63
N ALA A 303 -6.08 -7.57 -4.84
CA ALA A 303 -6.22 -7.63 -3.39
C ALA A 303 -6.69 -6.28 -2.82
N ALA A 304 -7.38 -6.31 -1.68
CA ALA A 304 -7.70 -5.11 -0.90
C ALA A 304 -6.45 -4.55 -0.19
N ALA A 305 -5.37 -4.30 -0.92
CA ALA A 305 -4.09 -3.91 -0.35
C ALA A 305 -3.33 -2.88 -1.19
N LEU A 306 -2.67 -1.96 -0.49
CA LEU A 306 -1.68 -1.08 -1.09
C LEU A 306 -0.27 -1.60 -0.84
N SER A 307 0.51 -1.76 -1.91
CA SER A 307 1.93 -2.14 -1.83
C SER A 307 2.82 -0.93 -1.62
N ILE A 308 3.63 -0.94 -0.56
CA ILE A 308 4.56 0.13 -0.20
C ILE A 308 5.95 -0.43 0.07
N TRP A 309 6.94 0.16 -0.60
CA TRP A 309 8.35 0.01 -0.29
C TRP A 309 8.80 1.05 0.72
N TYR A 310 9.56 0.60 1.70
CA TYR A 310 10.23 1.38 2.72
C TYR A 310 11.71 1.40 2.37
N ARG A 311 12.22 2.59 2.05
CA ARG A 311 13.64 2.83 1.85
C ARG A 311 14.19 3.52 3.08
N ARG A 312 15.05 2.85 3.82
CA ARG A 312 15.82 3.46 4.90
C ARG A 312 17.22 3.75 4.40
N GLU A 313 17.67 4.98 4.55
CA GLU A 313 19.04 5.37 4.26
C GLU A 313 19.73 5.80 5.55
N VAL A 314 20.91 5.22 5.76
CA VAL A 314 21.82 5.52 6.87
C VAL A 314 23.03 6.22 6.25
N PRO A 315 23.28 7.49 6.56
CA PRO A 315 24.46 8.20 6.08
C PRO A 315 25.75 7.63 6.67
N ALA A 316 26.87 7.82 5.97
CA ALA A 316 28.19 7.48 6.50
C ALA A 316 28.53 8.39 7.70
N GLY A 317 29.01 7.78 8.77
CA GLY A 317 29.29 8.46 10.04
C GLY A 317 28.06 8.64 10.94
N ALA A 318 26.92 8.05 10.61
CA ALA A 318 25.70 8.16 11.43
C ALA A 318 25.91 7.70 12.88
N GLY A 319 25.35 8.46 13.81
CA GLY A 319 25.36 8.19 15.24
C GLY A 319 24.70 6.87 15.62
N SER A 320 25.05 6.35 16.80
CA SER A 320 24.32 5.22 17.40
C SER A 320 23.20 5.76 18.26
N LEU A 321 22.00 5.20 18.11
CA LEU A 321 20.89 5.41 19.03
C LEU A 321 20.37 4.07 19.54
N ASP A 322 19.94 4.04 20.81
CA ASP A 322 19.39 2.84 21.43
C ASP A 322 18.00 2.49 20.85
N TYR A 323 17.25 3.51 20.42
CA TYR A 323 15.95 3.38 19.79
C TYR A 323 15.76 4.48 18.74
N THR A 324 15.34 4.07 17.54
CA THR A 324 14.87 4.96 16.47
C THR A 324 13.67 4.29 15.80
N ALA A 325 12.67 5.09 15.43
CA ALA A 325 11.48 4.62 14.73
C ALA A 325 10.97 5.73 13.81
N ALA A 326 10.44 5.33 12.65
CA ALA A 326 9.56 6.17 11.86
C ALA A 326 8.13 5.63 12.01
N SER A 327 7.15 6.53 12.06
CA SER A 327 5.73 6.16 12.05
C SER A 327 5.16 6.36 10.65
N VAL A 328 4.41 5.39 10.15
CA VAL A 328 3.62 5.51 8.92
C VAL A 328 2.17 5.34 9.28
N ALA A 329 1.35 6.29 8.85
CA ALA A 329 -0.09 6.29 9.08
C ALA A 329 -0.84 6.08 7.76
N ILE A 330 -2.03 5.51 7.89
CA ILE A 330 -3.05 5.51 6.86
C ILE A 330 -4.31 6.17 7.43
N GLN A 331 -4.92 7.04 6.63
CA GLN A 331 -6.22 7.64 6.89
C GLN A 331 -7.14 7.37 5.71
N GLY A 332 -8.44 7.37 5.93
CA GLY A 332 -9.45 7.21 4.89
C GLY A 332 -10.84 7.18 5.51
N GLU A 333 -11.83 6.94 4.69
CA GLU A 333 -13.24 6.89 5.07
C GLU A 333 -13.76 5.48 4.84
N SER A 334 -14.61 4.98 5.74
CA SER A 334 -15.38 3.77 5.46
C SER A 334 -16.54 4.11 4.52
N ALA A 335 -16.83 3.23 3.57
CA ALA A 335 -18.04 3.28 2.76
C ALA A 335 -19.32 3.05 3.59
#